data_AF-A0A9D6NTH8-F1
#
_entry.id   AF-A0A9D6NTH8-F1
#
_cell.length_a   1.000
_cell.length_b   1.000
_cell.length_c   1.000
_cell.angle_alpha   90.00
_cell.angle_beta   90.00
_cell.angle_gamma   90.00
#
_symmetry.space_group_name_H-M   'P 1'
#
loop_
_entity.id
_entity.type
_entity.pdbx_description
1 polymer ?
#
loop_
_entity_poly.entity_id
_entity_poly.type
_entity_poly.pdbx_seq_one_letter_code
_entity_poly.pdbx_strand_id
1 'polypeptide(L)'
;RNYSQCDSLLMGDKCGAHTFPYIEVHNSTAQLEHEATTSKISEDQLFYCKQRGISAEDAVSMIVNGFCKEVIRELPMEFAVEAQKLLGVSLEGSVG
;
A
#
# COMPACT_ATOMS: atom_id res chain seq x y z
N ARG A 1 -1.76 24.76 -6.26
CA ARG A 1 -0.69 23.85 -5.81
C ARG A 1 -1.20 22.43 -6.00
N ASN A 2 -0.43 21.58 -6.67
CA ASN A 2 -0.72 20.15 -6.84
C ASN A 2 0.34 19.34 -6.08
N TYR A 3 -0.09 18.24 -5.48
CA TYR A 3 0.76 17.23 -4.87
C TYR A 3 0.24 15.87 -5.33
N SER A 4 1.12 14.99 -5.79
CA SER A 4 0.75 13.66 -6.28
C SER A 4 1.74 12.64 -5.76
N GLN A 5 1.25 11.71 -4.95
CA GLN A 5 2.05 10.65 -4.34
C GLN A 5 1.63 9.29 -4.89
N CYS A 6 2.60 8.51 -5.36
CA CYS A 6 2.39 7.19 -5.95
C CYS A 6 3.24 6.15 -5.22
N ASP A 7 2.64 5.44 -4.28
CA ASP A 7 3.34 4.40 -3.53
C ASP A 7 2.99 3.01 -4.04
N SER A 8 4.02 2.17 -4.19
CA SER A 8 3.90 0.78 -4.63
C SER A 8 4.41 -0.17 -3.56
N LEU A 9 3.69 -1.26 -3.32
CA LEU A 9 4.11 -2.33 -2.40
C LEU A 9 4.30 -3.64 -3.18
N LEU A 10 5.53 -4.14 -3.18
CA LEU A 10 5.91 -5.41 -3.80
C LEU A 10 5.80 -6.55 -2.77
N MET A 11 5.21 -7.65 -3.20
CA MET A 11 5.05 -8.86 -2.39
C MET A 11 5.47 -10.09 -3.20
N GLY A 12 6.50 -10.79 -2.73
CA GLY A 12 7.12 -11.91 -3.44
C GLY A 12 8.04 -11.48 -4.59
N ASP A 13 8.72 -12.45 -5.19
CA ASP A 13 9.80 -12.21 -6.17
C ASP A 13 9.34 -12.29 -7.64
N LYS A 14 8.07 -12.63 -7.87
CA LYS A 14 7.46 -12.73 -9.21
C LYS A 14 6.49 -11.58 -9.51
N CYS A 15 6.52 -10.51 -8.71
CA CYS A 15 5.66 -9.35 -8.89
C CYS A 15 6.41 -8.18 -9.53
N GLY A 16 5.66 -7.22 -10.09
CA GLY A 16 6.18 -5.96 -10.61
C GLY A 16 5.19 -4.84 -10.35
N ALA A 17 5.71 -3.64 -10.07
CA ALA A 17 4.92 -2.44 -9.92
C ALA A 17 5.50 -1.37 -10.86
N HIS A 18 4.63 -0.71 -11.62
CA HIS A 18 5.03 0.26 -12.62
C HIS A 18 4.26 1.58 -12.42
N THR A 19 5.00 2.69 -12.37
CA THR A 19 4.45 4.03 -12.15
C THR A 19 4.84 4.93 -13.31
N PHE A 20 3.84 5.50 -14.00
CA PHE A 20 4.03 6.34 -15.17
C PHE A 20 3.28 7.67 -14.99
N PRO A 21 3.87 8.67 -14.31
CA PRO A 21 3.23 9.97 -14.11
C PRO A 21 3.28 10.81 -15.39
N TYR A 22 2.25 11.62 -15.61
CA TYR A 22 2.21 12.63 -16.67
C TYR A 22 1.88 13.99 -16.06
N ILE A 23 2.72 14.99 -16.32
CA ILE A 23 2.56 16.34 -15.79
C ILE A 23 2.81 17.33 -16.94
N GLU A 24 1.77 18.02 -17.37
CA GLU A 24 1.83 19.09 -18.37
C GLU A 24 1.32 20.40 -17.76
N VAL A 25 2.12 21.47 -17.87
CA VAL A 25 1.87 22.72 -17.13
C VAL A 25 2.12 23.91 -18.05
N HIS A 26 1.06 24.69 -18.27
CA HIS A 26 1.09 25.90 -19.11
C HIS A 26 0.98 27.20 -18.30
N ASN A 27 1.28 27.15 -17.00
CA ASN A 27 1.23 28.30 -16.10
C ASN A 27 2.55 28.43 -15.32
N SER A 28 3.24 29.56 -15.49
CA SER A 28 4.56 29.84 -14.90
C SER A 28 4.54 30.05 -13.38
N THR A 29 3.37 30.27 -12.79
CA THR A 29 3.19 30.41 -11.34
C THR A 29 2.70 29.13 -10.67
N ALA A 30 2.60 28.03 -11.42
CA ALA A 30 2.17 26.75 -10.88
C ALA A 30 3.19 26.20 -9.88
N GLN A 31 2.67 25.55 -8.84
CA GLN A 31 3.45 24.79 -7.86
C GLN A 31 2.97 23.34 -7.92
N LEU A 32 3.87 22.42 -8.29
CA LEU A 32 3.60 20.99 -8.38
C LEU A 32 4.70 20.20 -7.70
N GLU A 33 4.32 19.07 -7.13
CA GLU A 33 5.19 18.16 -6.42
C GLU A 33 4.71 16.73 -6.70
N HIS A 34 5.64 15.87 -7.10
CA HIS A 34 5.34 14.47 -7.37
C HIS A 34 6.36 13.59 -6.65
N GLU A 35 5.84 12.64 -5.88
CA GLU A 35 6.62 11.64 -5.17
C GLU A 35 6.17 10.24 -5.60
N ALA A 36 7.13 9.33 -5.72
CA ALA A 36 6.84 7.92 -5.97
C ALA A 36 7.81 7.02 -5.17
N THR A 37 7.25 6.15 -4.34
CA THR A 37 8.04 5.25 -3.49
C THR A 37 7.71 3.80 -3.79
N THR A 38 8.72 2.96 -3.84
CA THR A 38 8.54 1.50 -3.92
C THR A 38 8.99 0.86 -2.63
N SER A 39 8.10 0.08 -2.01
CA SER A 39 8.35 -0.69 -0.79
C SER A 39 8.23 -2.18 -1.09
N LYS A 40 8.92 -3.03 -0.32
CA LYS A 40 8.78 -4.49 -0.35
C LYS A 40 8.47 -4.98 1.06
N ILE A 41 7.57 -5.95 1.18
CA ILE A 41 7.40 -6.65 2.46
C ILE A 41 8.67 -7.47 2.71
N SER A 42 9.42 -7.10 3.76
CA SER A 42 10.67 -7.77 4.10
C SER A 42 10.42 -9.10 4.81
N GLU A 43 11.22 -10.11 4.50
CA GLU A 43 11.21 -11.38 5.23
C GLU A 43 11.49 -11.17 6.72
N ASP A 44 12.33 -10.20 7.08
CA ASP A 44 12.62 -9.86 8.48
C ASP A 44 11.39 -9.29 9.19
N GLN A 45 10.58 -8.49 8.50
CA GLN A 45 9.32 -7.97 9.06
C GLN A 45 8.32 -9.09 9.32
N LEU A 46 8.21 -10.03 8.38
CA LEU A 46 7.36 -11.22 8.54
C LEU A 46 7.89 -12.13 9.65
N PHE A 47 9.20 -12.36 9.71
CA PHE A 47 9.84 -13.14 10.76
C PHE A 47 9.59 -12.53 12.15
N TYR A 48 9.73 -11.21 12.27
CA TYR A 48 9.46 -10.47 13.51
C TYR A 48 8.01 -10.56 13.97
N CYS A 49 7.05 -10.57 13.04
CA CYS A 49 5.64 -10.79 13.36
C CYS A 49 5.39 -12.24 13.79
N LYS A 50 5.93 -13.21 13.05
CA LYS A 50 5.86 -14.65 13.38
C LYS A 50 6.41 -14.96 14.76
N GLN A 51 7.53 -14.36 15.15
CA GLN A 51 8.12 -14.54 16.48
C GLN A 51 7.20 -14.07 17.61
N ARG A 52 6.27 -13.15 17.33
CA ARG A 52 5.22 -12.71 18.27
C ARG A 52 3.96 -13.56 18.26
N GLY A 53 3.97 -14.68 17.54
CA GLY A 53 2.81 -15.56 17.41
C GLY A 53 1.76 -15.05 16.43
N ILE A 54 2.09 -14.05 15.60
CA ILE A 54 1.21 -13.57 14.52
C ILE A 54 1.42 -14.49 13.32
N SER A 55 0.33 -14.99 12.73
CA SER A 55 0.43 -15.85 11.55
C SER A 55 1.06 -15.09 10.36
N ALA A 56 1.57 -15.82 9.36
CA ALA A 56 2.15 -15.18 8.17
C ALA A 56 1.11 -14.31 7.45
N GLU A 57 -0.11 -14.81 7.33
CA GLU A 57 -1.24 -14.18 6.66
C GLU A 57 -1.70 -12.93 7.43
N ASP A 58 -1.85 -13.03 8.75
CA ASP A 58 -2.18 -11.88 9.60
C ASP A 58 -1.10 -10.80 9.55
N ALA A 59 0.17 -11.20 9.51
CA ALA A 59 1.29 -10.27 9.40
C ALA A 59 1.27 -9.50 8.07
N VAL A 60 1.02 -10.20 6.96
CA VAL A 60 0.87 -9.58 5.64
C VAL A 60 -0.32 -8.63 5.63
N SER A 61 -1.49 -9.09 6.10
CA SER A 61 -2.71 -8.28 6.19
C SER A 61 -2.48 -7.02 7.03
N MET A 62 -1.78 -7.12 8.17
CA MET A 62 -1.43 -5.99 9.02
C MET A 62 -0.53 -4.98 8.29
N ILE A 63 0.49 -5.45 7.58
CA ILE A 63 1.42 -4.57 6.83
C ILE A 63 0.71 -3.87 5.68
N VAL A 64 -0.10 -4.59 4.89
CA VAL A 64 -0.86 -4.02 3.77
C VAL A 64 -1.92 -3.02 4.27
N ASN A 65 -2.63 -3.33 5.35
CA ASN A 65 -3.56 -2.38 5.96
C ASN A 65 -2.85 -1.11 6.46
N GLY A 66 -1.64 -1.24 7.00
CA GLY A 66 -0.79 -0.11 7.38
C GLY A 66 -0.41 0.75 6.17
N PHE A 67 -0.04 0.11 5.06
CA PHE A 67 0.30 0.78 3.80
C PHE A 67 -0.90 1.54 3.21
N CYS A 68 -2.09 0.94 3.20
CA CYS A 68 -3.32 1.56 2.66
C CYS A 68 -4.02 2.52 3.65
N LYS A 69 -3.46 2.74 4.84
CA LYS A 69 -4.14 3.43 5.95
C LYS A 69 -4.63 4.83 5.59
N GLU A 70 -3.83 5.61 4.88
CA GLU A 70 -4.20 6.98 4.52
C GLU A 70 -5.38 7.01 3.56
N VAL A 71 -5.40 6.12 2.57
CA VAL A 71 -6.50 5.98 1.61
C VAL A 71 -7.78 5.51 2.30
N ILE A 72 -7.68 4.51 3.17
CA ILE A 72 -8.83 3.97 3.89
C ILE A 72 -9.46 5.02 4.82
N ARG A 73 -8.64 5.93 5.39
CA ARG A 73 -9.14 7.01 6.25
C ARG A 73 -10.03 8.02 5.51
N GLU A 74 -9.87 8.15 4.20
CA GLU A 74 -10.72 9.03 3.38
C GLU A 74 -12.10 8.40 3.07
N LEU A 75 -12.27 7.10 3.33
CA LEU A 75 -13.57 6.44 3.18
C LEU A 75 -14.47 6.70 4.40
N PRO A 76 -15.80 6.81 4.20
CA PRO A 76 -16.73 6.80 5.33
C PRO A 76 -16.57 5.52 6.16
N MET A 77 -16.74 5.63 7.48
CA MET A 77 -16.45 4.56 8.44
C MET A 77 -17.10 3.21 8.09
N GLU A 78 -18.33 3.23 7.61
CA GLU A 78 -19.08 2.04 7.17
C GLU A 78 -18.40 1.29 6.01
N PHE A 79 -17.81 2.02 5.06
CA PHE A 79 -17.08 1.42 3.93
C PHE A 79 -15.63 1.09 4.28
N ALA A 80 -15.01 1.86 5.16
CA ALA A 80 -13.63 1.62 5.60
C ALA A 80 -13.48 0.25 6.26
N VAL A 81 -14.43 -0.13 7.13
CA VAL A 81 -14.43 -1.44 7.80
C VAL A 81 -14.63 -2.57 6.80
N GLU A 82 -15.49 -2.40 5.81
CA GLU A 82 -15.75 -3.42 4.80
C GLU A 82 -14.56 -3.59 3.85
N ALA A 83 -13.97 -2.48 3.39
CA ALA A 83 -12.78 -2.50 2.53
C ALA A 83 -11.61 -3.23 3.20
N GLN A 84 -11.38 -3.00 4.49
CA GLN A 84 -10.34 -3.70 5.26
C GLN A 84 -10.57 -5.22 5.34
N LYS A 85 -11.83 -5.65 5.54
CA LYS A 85 -12.18 -7.07 5.56
C LYS A 85 -11.98 -7.73 4.20
N LEU A 86 -12.45 -7.10 3.13
CA LEU A 86 -12.30 -7.61 1.76
C LEU A 86 -10.83 -7.69 1.33
N LEU A 87 -10.02 -6.70 1.73
CA LEU A 87 -8.57 -6.71 1.55
C LEU A 87 -7.94 -7.92 2.24
N GLY A 88 -8.29 -8.18 3.50
CA GLY A 88 -7.80 -9.33 4.25
C GLY A 88 -8.08 -10.67 3.55
N VAL A 89 -9.33 -10.89 3.15
CA VAL A 89 -9.75 -12.13 2.45
C VAL A 89 -9.07 -12.27 1.09
N SER A 90 -8.87 -11.18 0.35
CA SER A 90 -8.20 -11.23 -0.96
C SER A 90 -6.71 -11.59 -0.85
N LEU A 91 -6.09 -11.27 0.29
CA LEU A 91 -4.70 -11.60 0.58
C LEU A 91 -4.54 -13.03 1.11
N GLU A 92 -5.56 -13.55 1.79
CA GLU A 92 -5.62 -14.95 2.23
C GLU A 92 -5.57 -15.89 1.00
N GLY A 93 -4.56 -16.77 0.94
CA GLY A 93 -4.38 -17.72 -0.17
C GLY A 93 -3.81 -17.15 -1.49
N SER A 94 -3.69 -15.84 -1.65
CA SER A 94 -3.05 -15.19 -2.82
C SER A 94 -1.54 -15.00 -2.65
N VAL A 95 -1.02 -15.25 -1.44
CA VAL A 95 0.38 -15.05 -1.07
C VAL A 95 1.05 -16.42 -0.89
N GLY A 96 1.56 -16.96 -1.99
CA GLY A 96 2.21 -18.26 -2.07
C GLY A 96 2.62 -18.62 -3.50
#